data_AF-A0AAV2GAL2-F1
#
_entry.id   AF-A0AAV2GAL2-F1
#
_cell.length_a   1.000
_cell.length_b   1.000
_cell.length_c   1.000
_cell.angle_alpha   90.00
_cell.angle_beta   90.00
_cell.angle_gamma   90.00
#
_symmetry.space_group_name_H-M   'P 1'
#
loop_
_entity.id
_entity.type
_entity.pdbx_description
1 polymer ?
#
loop_
_entity_poly.entity_id
_entity_poly.type
_entity_poly.pdbx_seq_one_letter_code
_entity_poly.pdbx_strand_id
1 'polypeptide(L)'
;MSSPFQLSLPWLVVRDFNQIISFDEKRGGNIDGEVAIQDFANVLAEVGLEDLGYVGYPYTWDNETDGSRTIEEHLDQAVSNYDRAQAFPNTLVR
;
A
#
# COMPACT_ATOMS: atom_id res chain seq x y z
N MET A 1 -14.32 -13.73 -24.42
CA MET A 1 -12.87 -14.05 -24.51
C MET A 1 -12.35 -14.05 -23.09
N SER A 2 -12.10 -15.21 -22.50
CA SER A 2 -11.44 -15.33 -21.19
C SER A 2 -9.95 -15.07 -21.38
N SER A 3 -9.42 -14.07 -20.67
CA SER A 3 -7.99 -13.73 -20.68
C SER A 3 -7.16 -14.95 -20.20
N PRO A 4 -6.04 -15.29 -20.85
CA PRO A 4 -5.24 -16.48 -20.54
C PRO A 4 -4.50 -16.45 -19.18
N PHE A 5 -4.67 -15.39 -18.37
CA PHE A 5 -3.97 -15.23 -17.10
C PHE A 5 -4.87 -14.76 -15.96
N GLN A 6 -6.12 -15.23 -15.90
CA GLN A 6 -6.88 -15.10 -14.65
C GLN A 6 -6.34 -16.16 -13.68
N LEU A 7 -5.41 -15.76 -12.81
CA LEU A 7 -5.03 -16.55 -11.63
C LEU A 7 -6.30 -16.70 -10.79
N SER A 8 -7.00 -17.82 -10.94
CA SER A 8 -8.22 -18.16 -10.19
C SER A 8 -7.93 -18.54 -8.73
N LEU A 9 -6.76 -18.19 -8.22
CA LEU A 9 -6.30 -18.51 -6.88
C LEU A 9 -6.17 -17.20 -6.10
N PRO A 10 -6.44 -17.20 -4.78
CA PRO A 10 -6.16 -16.06 -3.94
C PRO A 10 -4.66 -15.74 -3.95
N TRP A 11 -4.28 -14.50 -4.24
CA TRP A 11 -2.90 -14.04 -4.21
C TRP A 11 -2.77 -12.63 -3.63
N LEU A 12 -1.55 -12.29 -3.20
CA LEU A 12 -1.20 -10.97 -2.70
C LEU A 12 0.21 -10.62 -3.15
N VAL A 13 0.52 -9.33 -3.17
CA VAL A 13 1.85 -8.77 -3.41
C VAL A 13 2.28 -8.06 -2.14
N VAL A 14 3.46 -8.41 -1.61
CA VAL A 14 4.12 -7.68 -0.53
C VAL A 14 5.39 -7.08 -1.09
N ARG A 15 5.54 -5.76 -1.02
CA ARG A 15 6.76 -5.11 -1.48
C ARG A 15 6.91 -3.69 -0.96
N ASP A 16 8.15 -3.24 -0.97
CA ASP A 16 8.52 -1.83 -1.05
C ASP A 16 8.16 -1.29 -2.45
N PHE A 17 7.08 -0.52 -2.53
CA PHE A 17 6.69 0.20 -3.74
C PHE A 17 7.40 1.56 -3.86
N ASN A 18 8.05 1.99 -2.78
CA ASN A 18 8.66 3.31 -2.64
C ASN A 18 7.68 4.45 -2.98
N GLN A 19 6.39 4.24 -2.71
CA GLN A 19 5.27 5.12 -3.04
C GLN A 19 4.14 4.93 -2.03
N ILE A 20 3.66 6.02 -1.42
CA ILE A 20 2.48 5.99 -0.54
C ILE A 20 1.18 5.90 -1.37
N ILE A 21 0.16 5.21 -0.84
CA ILE A 21 -1.18 5.06 -1.45
C ILE A 21 -2.12 6.19 -0.98
N SER A 22 -1.91 6.70 0.23
CA SER A 22 -2.74 7.75 0.84
C SER A 22 -1.89 8.80 1.55
N PHE A 23 -2.45 9.98 1.81
CA PHE A 23 -1.73 11.04 2.53
C PHE A 23 -1.45 10.70 3.99
N ASP A 24 -2.28 9.87 4.61
CA ASP A 24 -2.13 9.47 6.02
C ASP A 24 -0.92 8.54 6.24
N GLU A 25 -0.38 7.96 5.16
CA GLU A 25 0.84 7.17 5.14
C GLU A 25 2.12 8.00 5.20
N LYS A 26 2.01 9.33 5.25
CA LYS A 26 3.16 10.23 5.44
C LYS A 26 2.95 11.14 6.63
N ARG A 27 3.99 11.29 7.44
CA ARG A 27 4.04 12.23 8.56
C ARG A 27 5.25 13.14 8.45
N GLY A 28 5.01 14.44 8.61
CA GLY A 28 6.06 15.45 8.47
C GLY A 28 6.45 15.72 7.02
N GLY A 29 7.26 16.76 6.83
CA GLY A 29 7.66 17.22 5.50
C GLY A 29 6.49 17.77 4.66
N ASN A 30 6.75 18.01 3.38
CA ASN A 30 5.72 18.37 2.42
C ASN A 30 5.17 17.11 1.74
N ILE A 31 3.88 17.13 1.46
CA ILE A 31 3.25 16.16 0.57
C ILE A 31 3.42 16.69 -0.85
N ASP A 32 4.51 16.30 -1.49
CA ASP A 32 4.75 16.55 -2.90
C ASP A 32 4.27 15.33 -3.71
N GLY A 33 3.56 15.56 -4.81
CA GLY A 33 3.14 14.47 -5.72
C GLY A 33 1.77 13.86 -5.45
N GLU A 34 0.77 14.65 -5.00
CA GLU A 34 -0.65 14.24 -4.90
C GLU A 34 -1.16 13.50 -6.14
N VAL A 35 -0.79 13.96 -7.33
CA VAL A 35 -1.14 13.29 -8.60
C VAL A 35 -0.56 11.87 -8.67
N ALA A 36 0.70 11.68 -8.26
CA ALA A 36 1.34 10.37 -8.28
C ALA A 36 0.72 9.41 -7.26
N ILE A 37 0.34 9.91 -6.08
CA ILE A 37 -0.37 9.13 -5.05
C ILE A 37 -1.72 8.67 -5.60
N GLN A 38 -2.49 9.59 -6.20
CA GLN A 38 -3.78 9.28 -6.80
C GLN A 38 -3.65 8.31 -7.97
N ASP A 39 -2.67 8.50 -8.85
CA ASP A 39 -2.41 7.62 -9.98
C ASP A 39 -2.03 6.21 -9.51
N PHE A 40 -1.21 6.09 -8.46
CA PHE A 40 -0.85 4.80 -7.89
C PHE A 40 -2.07 4.07 -7.30
N ALA A 41 -2.89 4.77 -6.52
CA ALA A 41 -4.14 4.22 -6.00
C ALA A 41 -5.11 3.79 -7.13
N ASN A 42 -5.20 4.59 -8.19
CA ASN A 42 -6.01 4.27 -9.38
C ASN A 42 -5.51 3.01 -10.08
N VAL A 43 -4.19 2.85 -10.24
CA VAL A 43 -3.60 1.66 -10.87
C VAL A 43 -3.93 0.41 -10.06
N LEU A 44 -3.79 0.45 -8.72
CA LEU A 44 -4.16 -0.67 -7.86
C LEU A 44 -5.64 -1.05 -8.03
N ALA A 45 -6.53 -0.06 -8.03
CA ALA A 45 -7.96 -0.28 -8.25
C ALA A 45 -8.25 -0.86 -9.65
N GLU A 46 -7.60 -0.35 -10.70
CA GLU A 46 -7.76 -0.81 -12.08
C GLU A 46 -7.35 -2.28 -12.25
N VAL A 47 -6.28 -2.71 -11.58
CA VAL A 47 -5.84 -4.11 -11.61
C VAL A 47 -6.54 -5.01 -10.57
N GLY A 48 -7.51 -4.47 -9.83
CA GLY A 48 -8.31 -5.21 -8.84
C GLY A 48 -7.52 -5.60 -7.60
N LEU A 49 -6.57 -4.75 -7.20
CA LEU A 49 -5.77 -4.87 -5.99
C LEU A 49 -6.25 -3.89 -4.93
N GLU A 50 -6.41 -4.40 -3.72
CA GLU A 50 -6.79 -3.62 -2.54
C GLU A 50 -5.69 -3.72 -1.49
N ASP A 51 -5.36 -2.60 -0.86
CA ASP A 51 -4.46 -2.58 0.28
C ASP A 51 -5.06 -3.34 1.47
N LEU A 52 -4.24 -4.18 2.10
CA LEU A 52 -4.66 -4.98 3.25
C LEU A 52 -4.65 -4.19 4.56
N GLY A 53 -4.21 -2.95 4.54
CA GLY A 53 -3.96 -2.12 5.71
C GLY A 53 -2.82 -2.67 6.56
N TYR A 54 -2.68 -2.11 7.76
CA TYR A 54 -1.69 -2.52 8.75
C TYR A 54 -2.26 -2.42 10.17
N VAL A 55 -1.60 -3.07 11.12
CA VAL A 55 -1.92 -2.98 12.55
C VAL A 55 -0.67 -2.66 13.35
N GLY A 56 -0.69 -1.53 14.05
CA GLY A 56 0.42 -1.09 14.89
C GLY A 56 1.01 0.22 14.38
N TYR A 57 2.34 0.31 14.38
CA TYR A 57 3.03 1.50 13.90
C TYR A 57 2.93 1.60 12.38
N PRO A 58 2.48 2.73 11.82
CA PRO A 58 2.12 2.83 10.42
C PRO A 58 3.29 3.15 9.49
N TYR A 59 4.50 3.43 9.98
CA TYR A 59 5.60 3.89 9.12
C TYR A 59 6.72 2.84 9.09
N THR A 60 7.25 2.59 7.90
CA THR A 60 8.32 1.61 7.68
C THR A 60 9.65 2.26 7.31
N TRP A 61 9.63 3.57 7.04
CA TRP A 61 10.81 4.37 6.76
C TRP A 61 10.75 5.71 7.52
N ASP A 62 11.91 6.19 7.97
CA ASP A 62 12.11 7.55 8.45
C ASP A 62 13.39 8.18 7.86
N ASN A 63 13.46 9.52 7.90
CA ASN A 63 14.60 10.27 7.38
C ASN A 63 15.78 10.40 8.36
N GLU A 64 15.87 9.53 9.37
CA GLU A 64 16.90 9.49 10.41
C GLU A 64 17.13 10.83 11.12
N THR A 65 16.09 11.67 11.17
CA THR A 65 16.17 13.00 11.78
C THR A 65 15.28 13.08 13.01
N ASP A 66 15.78 13.70 14.07
CA ASP A 66 15.04 13.88 15.32
C ASP A 66 14.14 15.12 15.33
N GLY A 67 13.02 14.99 16.04
CA GLY A 67 12.15 16.10 16.45
C GLY A 67 11.23 16.62 15.35
N SER A 68 11.12 17.94 15.22
CA SER A 68 10.17 18.56 14.27
C SER A 68 10.53 18.40 12.80
N ARG A 69 11.68 17.77 12.51
CA ARG A 69 12.17 17.50 11.16
C ARG A 69 12.06 16.03 10.77
N THR A 70 11.59 15.18 11.69
CA THR A 70 11.31 13.77 11.40
C THR A 70 10.25 13.69 10.29
N ILE A 71 10.57 12.92 9.25
CA ILE A 71 9.64 12.54 8.20
C ILE A 71 9.53 11.03 8.24
N GLU A 72 8.31 10.53 8.21
CA GLU A 72 8.02 9.10 8.27
C GLU A 72 7.07 8.74 7.12
N GLU A 73 7.31 7.60 6.49
CA GLU A 73 6.51 7.11 5.35
C GLU A 73 6.21 5.61 5.50
N HIS A 74 5.03 5.20 5.03
CA HIS A 74 4.66 3.80 4.85
C HIS A 74 5.02 3.36 3.43
N LEU A 75 6.14 2.66 3.26
CA LEU A 75 6.63 2.25 1.93
C LEU A 75 6.43 0.76 1.64
N ASP A 76 6.40 -0.07 2.68
CA ASP A 76 6.19 -1.51 2.55
C ASP A 76 4.71 -1.86 2.65
N GLN A 77 4.04 -2.05 1.51
CA GLN A 77 2.61 -2.33 1.47
C GLN A 77 2.33 -3.78 1.09
N ALA A 78 1.17 -4.27 1.51
CA ALA A 78 0.65 -5.58 1.12
C ALA A 78 -0.71 -5.41 0.47
N VAL A 79 -0.78 -5.63 -0.84
CA VAL A 79 -2.02 -5.51 -1.62
C VAL A 79 -2.47 -6.90 -2.08
N SER A 80 -3.77 -7.11 -2.25
CA SER A 80 -4.30 -8.41 -2.63
C SER A 80 -5.47 -8.34 -3.60
N ASN A 81 -5.67 -9.43 -4.33
CA ASN A 81 -6.87 -9.56 -5.13
C ASN A 81 -8.10 -9.86 -4.25
N TYR A 82 -9.29 -9.61 -4.80
CA TYR A 82 -10.55 -9.84 -4.12
C TYR A 82 -10.70 -11.27 -3.57
N ASP A 83 -10.33 -12.30 -4.33
CA ASP A 83 -10.45 -13.69 -3.92
C ASP A 83 -9.64 -13.98 -2.65
N ARG A 84 -8.46 -13.38 -2.53
CA ARG A 84 -7.64 -13.47 -1.32
C ARG A 84 -8.31 -12.76 -0.16
N ALA A 85 -8.78 -11.52 -0.35
CA ALA A 85 -9.46 -10.76 0.70
C ALA A 85 -10.65 -11.55 1.27
N GLN A 86 -11.42 -12.24 0.41
CA GLN A 86 -12.52 -13.12 0.82
C GLN A 86 -12.06 -14.40 1.52
N ALA A 87 -10.99 -15.04 1.03
CA ALA A 87 -10.49 -16.29 1.59
C ALA A 87 -9.81 -16.10 2.97
N PHE A 88 -9.17 -14.95 3.19
CA PHE A 88 -8.40 -14.64 4.39
C PHE A 88 -8.79 -13.28 5.01
N PRO A 89 -10.05 -13.09 5.44
CA PRO A 89 -10.59 -11.79 5.85
C PRO A 89 -9.96 -11.25 7.14
N ASN A 90 -9.34 -12.12 7.95
CA ASN A 90 -8.70 -11.75 9.22
C ASN A 90 -7.18 -11.58 9.09
N THR A 91 -6.70 -11.17 7.91
CA THR A 91 -5.27 -10.93 7.72
C THR A 91 -4.83 -9.72 8.48
N LEU A 92 -3.67 -9.84 9.13
CA LEU A 92 -2.99 -8.75 9.78
C LEU A 92 -1.63 -8.55 9.11
N VAL A 93 -1.39 -7.33 8.63
CA VAL A 93 -0.07 -6.85 8.24
C VAL A 93 0.46 -6.03 9.41
N ARG A 94 1.75 -6.18 9.71
CA ARG A 94 2.41 -5.56 10.87
C ARG A 94 3.71 -4.90 10.45
#